data_AF-A0A5C8AAF0-F1
#
_entry.id   AF-A0A5C8AAF0-F1
#
_cell.length_a   1.000
_cell.length_b   1.000
_cell.length_c   1.000
_cell.angle_alpha   90.00
_cell.angle_beta   90.00
_cell.angle_gamma   90.00
#
_symmetry.space_group_name_H-M   'P 1'
#
loop_
_entity.id
_entity.type
_entity.pdbx_description
1 polymer ?
#
loop_
_entity_poly.entity_id
_entity_poly.type
_entity_poly.pdbx_seq_one_letter_code
_entity_poly.pdbx_strand_id
1 'polypeptide(L)'
;MKKLIASLGIFCLVFQVVGQDEKVVIIDKSAYKSEIKSQRTKKLVDNTSVVKFSPLQMVAGEINFGYERKISDYSSIEVEFGPTLSNIGLSVNQNHYYVDPFGSYNYVEQRSKAGFFLSTGFRFYPMDNGKVLNGFYVSPVIKYRLMNNGLHDYSGNLDDTKGSESDVNFSFNFGFQKWVSSRFSLDFFGGVGLAYESYITKEVMSSYNSTTQLYDYYWNRNTYDGVRFLITGGIKVGIGN
;
A
#
# COMPACT_ATOMS: atom_id res chain seq x y z
N MET A 1 -17.59 53.53 -21.34
CA MET A 1 -17.02 52.18 -21.54
C MET A 1 -15.74 52.10 -20.74
N LYS A 2 -15.80 51.64 -19.49
CA LYS A 2 -15.62 50.24 -19.05
C LYS A 2 -14.13 49.82 -18.99
N LYS A 3 -13.66 49.84 -17.73
CA LYS A 3 -12.61 49.05 -17.06
C LYS A 3 -11.16 49.57 -17.19
N LEU A 4 -10.41 50.08 -16.21
CA LEU A 4 -10.43 50.16 -14.72
C LEU A 4 -10.82 48.88 -13.95
N ILE A 5 -9.97 48.49 -13.00
CA ILE A 5 -10.04 47.31 -12.11
C ILE A 5 -9.25 46.10 -12.62
N ALA A 6 -7.95 46.05 -12.30
CA ALA A 6 -7.20 44.81 -12.01
C ALA A 6 -5.85 45.11 -11.32
N SER A 7 -5.81 46.12 -10.44
CA SER A 7 -4.66 46.41 -9.58
C SER A 7 -5.17 46.88 -8.22
N LEU A 8 -5.83 46.01 -7.46
CA LEU A 8 -6.13 46.18 -6.04
C LEU A 8 -6.81 44.90 -5.53
N GLY A 9 -6.05 43.97 -4.99
CA GLY A 9 -6.60 42.76 -4.38
C GLY A 9 -5.57 41.66 -4.23
N ILE A 10 -5.28 41.31 -2.98
CA ILE A 10 -4.31 40.30 -2.53
C ILE A 10 -2.86 40.82 -2.39
N PHE A 11 -2.70 42.05 -1.89
CA PHE A 11 -1.49 42.47 -1.16
C PHE A 11 -1.79 43.28 0.11
N CYS A 12 -3.05 43.30 0.57
CA CYS A 12 -3.51 44.08 1.72
C CYS A 12 -4.24 43.26 2.79
N LEU A 13 -3.77 42.06 3.12
CA LEU A 13 -4.16 41.38 4.38
C LEU A 13 -2.94 40.87 5.15
N VAL A 14 -1.83 41.59 5.05
CA VAL A 14 -0.78 41.62 6.08
C VAL A 14 -0.97 42.94 6.81
N PHE A 15 -1.06 42.89 8.14
CA PHE A 15 -1.36 43.98 9.07
C PHE A 15 -2.83 44.41 9.19
N GLN A 16 -3.64 43.65 9.93
CA GLN A 16 -4.48 44.21 11.00
C GLN A 16 -4.62 43.19 12.15
N VAL A 17 -4.82 43.73 13.36
CA VAL A 17 -4.85 43.08 14.68
C VAL A 17 -3.48 42.95 15.39
N VAL A 18 -2.88 44.11 15.69
CA VAL A 18 -2.21 44.32 16.97
C VAL A 18 -3.19 45.11 17.84
N GLY A 19 -4.08 44.40 18.53
CA GLY A 19 -4.74 44.92 19.72
C GLY A 19 -3.96 44.43 20.93
N GLN A 20 -3.33 45.34 21.67
CA GLN A 20 -2.90 45.04 23.02
C GLN A 20 -4.15 44.98 23.90
N ASP A 21 -4.78 43.80 23.93
CA ASP A 21 -5.70 43.46 25.00
C ASP A 21 -4.85 43.08 26.22
N GLU A 22 -5.01 43.81 27.32
CA GLU A 22 -4.52 43.37 28.62
C GLU A 22 -5.19 42.03 28.96
N LYS A 23 -4.51 40.94 28.64
CA LYS A 23 -4.92 39.60 29.05
C LYS A 23 -4.66 39.47 30.54
N VAL A 24 -5.73 39.55 31.33
CA VAL A 24 -5.74 38.94 32.67
C VAL A 24 -5.58 37.44 32.47
N VAL A 25 -4.36 36.94 32.69
CA VAL A 25 -4.07 35.51 32.63
C VAL A 25 -4.58 34.86 33.90
N ILE A 26 -5.84 34.40 33.88
CA ILE A 26 -6.30 33.40 34.85
C ILE A 26 -5.61 32.09 34.46
N ILE A 27 -4.46 31.80 35.09
CA ILE A 27 -3.83 30.48 34.97
C ILE A 27 -4.70 29.51 35.75
N ASP A 28 -5.67 28.90 35.07
CA ASP A 28 -6.21 27.65 35.55
C ASP A 28 -5.08 26.63 35.55
N LYS A 29 -4.57 26.31 36.75
CA LYS A 29 -3.45 25.37 36.94
C LYS A 29 -3.74 24.00 36.32
N SER A 30 -5.01 23.65 36.12
CA SER A 30 -5.42 22.41 35.45
C SER A 30 -5.20 22.49 33.92
N ALA A 31 -5.61 23.59 33.29
CA ALA A 31 -5.41 23.86 31.86
C ALA A 31 -3.92 24.05 31.51
N TYR A 32 -3.17 24.74 32.36
CA TYR A 32 -1.72 24.91 32.16
C TYR A 32 -0.95 23.58 32.27
N LYS A 33 -1.31 22.72 33.24
CA LYS A 33 -0.72 21.37 33.34
C LYS A 33 -1.09 20.49 32.14
N SER A 34 -2.32 20.58 31.63
CA SER A 34 -2.74 19.84 30.44
C SER A 34 -2.01 20.33 29.18
N GLU A 35 -1.77 21.63 29.08
CA GLU A 35 -1.03 22.25 27.98
C GLU A 35 0.46 21.92 28.01
N ILE A 36 1.11 21.91 29.18
CA ILE A 36 2.50 21.42 29.32
C ILE A 36 2.59 19.93 29.03
N LYS A 37 1.63 19.13 29.50
CA LYS A 37 1.60 17.68 29.20
C LYS A 37 1.42 17.45 27.70
N SER A 38 0.54 18.23 27.06
CA SER A 38 0.36 18.33 25.61
C SER A 38 1.66 18.77 24.93
N GLN A 39 2.39 19.76 25.46
CA GLN A 39 3.66 20.22 24.90
C GLN A 39 4.79 19.20 25.03
N ARG A 40 4.83 18.42 26.12
CA ARG A 40 5.77 17.30 26.29
C ARG A 40 5.46 16.14 25.36
N THR A 41 4.19 15.77 25.15
CA THR A 41 3.83 14.86 24.05
C THR A 41 4.08 15.52 22.69
N LYS A 42 3.96 16.85 22.58
CA LYS A 42 4.18 17.58 21.32
C LYS A 42 5.64 17.55 20.85
N LYS A 43 6.61 17.35 21.74
CA LYS A 43 8.06 17.34 21.45
C LYS A 43 8.63 15.97 21.03
N LEU A 44 7.78 14.94 20.89
CA LEU A 44 8.22 13.57 20.58
C LEU A 44 8.47 13.33 19.07
N VAL A 45 8.13 14.28 18.19
CA VAL A 45 8.14 14.09 16.73
C VAL A 45 8.95 15.19 16.05
N ASP A 46 10.27 15.16 16.25
CA ASP A 46 11.21 15.95 15.45
C ASP A 46 11.78 15.13 14.27
N ASN A 47 11.31 13.89 14.09
CA ASN A 47 11.74 13.02 13.01
C ASN A 47 11.34 13.62 11.66
N THR A 48 12.25 13.54 10.69
CA THR A 48 12.00 14.00 9.31
C THR A 48 11.79 12.84 8.35
N SER A 49 12.19 11.65 8.78
CA SER A 49 12.11 10.42 8.00
C SER A 49 11.75 9.22 8.88
N VAL A 50 11.10 8.22 8.27
CA VAL A 50 10.71 6.98 8.94
C VAL A 50 10.95 5.81 8.01
N VAL A 51 11.72 4.83 8.46
CA VAL A 51 11.79 3.51 7.81
C VAL A 51 10.70 2.64 8.39
N LYS A 52 9.92 1.98 7.54
CA LYS A 52 8.74 1.20 7.93
C LYS A 52 8.83 -0.24 7.50
N PHE A 53 8.18 -1.11 8.25
CA PHE A 53 7.99 -2.52 7.91
C PHE A 53 6.54 -2.91 8.18
N SER A 54 5.89 -3.59 7.23
CA SER A 54 4.51 -4.05 7.38
C SER A 54 4.43 -5.58 7.50
N PRO A 55 4.44 -6.14 8.73
CA PRO A 55 4.43 -7.59 8.92
C PRO A 55 3.15 -8.24 8.39
N LEU A 56 2.01 -7.55 8.46
CA LEU A 56 0.72 -8.12 8.02
C LEU A 56 0.65 -8.32 6.50
N GLN A 57 1.46 -7.61 5.72
CA GLN A 57 1.52 -7.79 4.26
C GLN A 57 2.15 -9.13 3.86
N MET A 58 2.83 -9.82 4.78
CA MET A 58 3.35 -11.18 4.52
C MET A 58 2.22 -12.18 4.30
N VAL A 59 1.04 -11.96 4.90
CA VAL A 59 -0.16 -12.78 4.64
C VAL A 59 -0.69 -12.58 3.22
N ALA A 60 -0.35 -11.47 2.57
CA ALA A 60 -0.63 -11.22 1.16
C ALA A 60 0.58 -11.55 0.26
N GLY A 61 1.58 -12.29 0.78
CA GLY A 61 2.74 -12.71 0.01
C GLY A 61 3.77 -11.60 -0.19
N GLU A 62 3.81 -10.57 0.65
CA GLU A 62 4.76 -9.45 0.50
C GLU A 62 5.62 -9.23 1.73
N ILE A 63 6.91 -9.05 1.52
CA ILE A 63 7.82 -8.55 2.56
C ILE A 63 7.98 -7.05 2.34
N ASN A 64 7.16 -6.25 3.01
CA ASN A 64 7.02 -4.83 2.71
C ASN A 64 7.94 -3.94 3.56
N PHE A 65 8.85 -3.24 2.89
CA PHE A 65 9.68 -2.19 3.48
C PHE A 65 9.26 -0.82 2.92
N GLY A 66 9.08 0.16 3.79
CA GLY A 66 8.69 1.51 3.46
C GLY A 66 9.73 2.54 3.89
N TYR A 67 9.79 3.65 3.18
CA TYR A 67 10.49 4.85 3.58
C TYR A 67 9.57 6.04 3.40
N GLU A 68 9.31 6.75 4.50
CA GLU A 68 8.50 7.95 4.52
C GLU A 68 9.35 9.17 4.82
N ARG A 69 9.12 10.26 4.07
CA ARG A 69 9.82 11.53 4.25
C ARG A 69 8.83 12.69 4.33
N LYS A 70 9.02 13.55 5.33
CA LYS A 70 8.30 14.83 5.46
C LYS A 70 8.64 15.76 4.28
N ILE A 71 7.61 16.39 3.71
CA ILE A 71 7.74 17.37 2.60
C ILE A 71 7.33 18.76 3.05
N SER A 72 6.24 18.86 3.80
CA SER A 72 5.74 20.11 4.39
C SER A 72 5.35 19.86 5.84
N ASP A 73 4.75 20.84 6.52
CA ASP A 73 4.18 20.62 7.85
C ASP A 73 2.87 19.82 7.84
N TYR A 74 2.29 19.56 6.67
CA TYR A 74 1.03 18.82 6.55
C TYR A 74 1.10 17.62 5.61
N SER A 75 2.26 17.35 4.99
CA SER A 75 2.41 16.26 4.02
C SER A 75 3.75 15.53 4.06
N SER A 76 3.68 14.25 3.70
CA SER A 76 4.83 13.37 3.46
C SER A 76 4.61 12.53 2.21
N ILE A 77 5.69 11.97 1.67
CA ILE A 77 5.64 10.88 0.69
C ILE A 77 6.19 9.62 1.34
N GLU A 78 5.51 8.51 1.10
CA GLU A 78 5.96 7.17 1.44
C GLU A 78 6.22 6.40 0.14
N VAL A 79 7.39 5.76 0.07
CA VAL A 79 7.73 4.80 -0.99
C VAL A 79 7.93 3.45 -0.32
N GLU A 80 7.33 2.40 -0.87
CA GLU A 80 7.50 1.05 -0.37
C GLU A 80 7.97 0.13 -1.48
N PHE A 81 8.78 -0.85 -1.11
CA PHE A 81 9.27 -1.87 -2.03
C PHE A 81 9.50 -3.17 -1.27
N GLY A 82 9.57 -4.27 -2.01
CA GLY A 82 9.94 -5.54 -1.45
C GLY A 82 9.69 -6.71 -2.38
N PRO A 83 10.21 -7.90 -2.02
CA PRO A 83 9.92 -9.10 -2.77
C PRO A 83 8.47 -9.54 -2.53
N THR A 84 7.91 -10.18 -3.55
CA THR A 84 6.63 -10.88 -3.46
C THR A 84 6.89 -12.38 -3.57
N LEU A 85 6.04 -13.16 -2.93
CA LEU A 85 6.00 -14.60 -3.01
C LEU A 85 4.62 -14.97 -3.55
N SER A 86 4.60 -15.61 -4.71
CA SER A 86 3.32 -16.13 -5.24
C SER A 86 2.83 -17.27 -4.36
N ASN A 87 1.56 -17.60 -4.52
CA ASN A 87 0.85 -18.63 -3.78
C ASN A 87 0.65 -18.25 -2.31
N ILE A 88 1.49 -17.46 -1.63
CA ILE A 88 1.24 -17.10 -0.23
C ILE A 88 0.15 -16.02 -0.14
N GLY A 89 -1.09 -16.41 0.15
CA GLY A 89 -2.09 -15.49 0.70
C GLY A 89 -3.56 -15.86 0.55
N LEU A 90 -4.41 -15.04 1.19
CA LEU A 90 -5.87 -15.15 1.21
C LEU A 90 -6.52 -14.60 -0.09
N SER A 91 -5.94 -14.87 -1.26
CA SER A 91 -6.50 -14.35 -2.52
C SER A 91 -7.92 -14.87 -2.72
N VAL A 92 -8.86 -13.94 -2.86
CA VAL A 92 -10.31 -14.17 -2.99
C VAL A 92 -10.67 -14.70 -4.38
N ASN A 93 -9.73 -14.66 -5.33
CA ASN A 93 -9.85 -15.32 -6.62
C ASN A 93 -9.41 -16.78 -6.46
N GLN A 94 -10.39 -17.68 -6.52
CA GLN A 94 -10.45 -19.07 -6.08
C GLN A 94 -9.47 -20.07 -6.73
N ASN A 95 -8.29 -19.66 -7.21
CA ASN A 95 -7.38 -20.54 -7.94
C ASN A 95 -5.97 -20.69 -7.34
N HIS A 96 -5.68 -20.14 -6.16
CA HIS A 96 -4.29 -20.16 -5.64
C HIS A 96 -4.00 -21.17 -4.55
N TYR A 97 -5.02 -21.84 -4.02
CA TYR A 97 -4.86 -23.06 -3.21
C TYR A 97 -6.04 -23.98 -3.44
N TYR A 98 -5.76 -25.28 -3.34
CA TYR A 98 -6.63 -26.42 -3.63
C TYR A 98 -6.67 -26.77 -5.12
N VAL A 99 -5.86 -27.79 -5.44
CA VAL A 99 -6.21 -28.87 -6.37
C VAL A 99 -7.74 -28.97 -6.41
N ASP A 100 -8.34 -28.66 -7.55
CA ASP A 100 -9.76 -28.84 -7.79
C ASP A 100 -10.14 -30.26 -7.35
N PRO A 101 -10.92 -30.45 -6.26
CA PRO A 101 -11.26 -31.79 -5.79
C PRO A 101 -12.22 -32.51 -6.75
N PHE A 102 -12.76 -31.80 -7.75
CA PHE A 102 -13.84 -32.26 -8.62
C PHE A 102 -13.55 -32.05 -10.12
N GLY A 103 -12.40 -31.50 -10.50
CA GLY A 103 -12.02 -31.23 -11.88
C GLY A 103 -10.71 -31.92 -12.27
N SER A 104 -10.84 -32.83 -13.24
CA SER A 104 -9.82 -33.36 -14.14
C SER A 104 -8.38 -33.39 -13.63
N TYR A 105 -7.86 -34.59 -13.30
CA TYR A 105 -6.46 -35.00 -13.50
C TYR A 105 -5.42 -33.87 -13.65
N ASN A 106 -5.27 -33.02 -12.62
CA ASN A 106 -4.30 -31.93 -12.69
C ASN A 106 -2.96 -32.45 -12.19
N TYR A 107 -2.17 -33.02 -13.10
CA TYR A 107 -0.76 -33.36 -12.88
C TYR A 107 0.13 -32.11 -12.74
N VAL A 108 -0.43 -30.92 -12.50
CA VAL A 108 0.31 -29.65 -12.49
C VAL A 108 0.46 -29.13 -11.07
N GLU A 109 1.70 -28.93 -10.64
CA GLU A 109 2.04 -28.22 -9.42
C GLU A 109 2.44 -26.78 -9.69
N GLN A 110 1.88 -25.88 -8.89
CA GLN A 110 2.29 -24.48 -8.86
C GLN A 110 3.36 -24.24 -7.80
N ARG A 111 4.58 -23.90 -8.21
CA ARG A 111 5.71 -23.55 -7.32
C ARG A 111 5.82 -22.03 -7.16
N SER A 112 5.95 -21.57 -5.93
CA SER A 112 6.17 -20.14 -5.66
C SER A 112 7.49 -19.67 -6.24
N LYS A 113 7.50 -18.50 -6.90
CA LYS A 113 8.72 -17.81 -7.33
C LYS A 113 8.73 -16.37 -6.83
N ALA A 114 9.93 -15.84 -6.65
CA ALA A 114 10.11 -14.45 -6.23
C ALA A 114 9.62 -13.50 -7.33
N GLY A 115 8.82 -12.51 -6.94
CA GLY A 115 8.55 -11.31 -7.71
C GLY A 115 8.90 -10.07 -6.89
N PHE A 116 8.28 -8.95 -7.22
CA PHE A 116 8.50 -7.70 -6.49
C PHE A 116 7.24 -6.82 -6.52
N PHE A 117 7.21 -5.85 -5.62
CA PHE A 117 6.23 -4.77 -5.69
C PHE A 117 6.92 -3.42 -5.45
N LEU A 118 6.28 -2.37 -5.94
CA LEU A 118 6.65 -0.98 -5.70
C LEU A 118 5.37 -0.19 -5.39
N SER A 119 5.39 0.64 -4.37
CA SER A 119 4.26 1.45 -3.94
C SER A 119 4.72 2.87 -3.66
N THR A 120 3.88 3.85 -3.96
CA THR A 120 4.07 5.23 -3.52
C THR A 120 2.77 5.83 -3.05
N GLY A 121 2.82 6.52 -1.92
CA GLY A 121 1.69 7.19 -1.30
C GLY A 121 2.02 8.64 -0.95
N PHE A 122 1.12 9.55 -1.31
CA PHE A 122 1.18 10.92 -0.81
C PHE A 122 0.28 11.02 0.42
N ARG A 123 0.81 11.38 1.57
CA ARG A 123 0.08 11.41 2.84
C ARG A 123 -0.18 12.86 3.25
N PHE A 124 -1.43 13.17 3.57
CA PHE A 124 -1.89 14.47 4.07
C PHE A 124 -2.44 14.35 5.48
N TYR A 125 -1.98 15.21 6.39
CA TYR A 125 -2.28 15.19 7.82
C TYR A 125 -3.18 16.37 8.22
N PRO A 126 -4.53 16.21 8.20
CA PRO A 126 -5.44 17.34 8.39
C PRO A 126 -5.63 17.77 9.85
N MET A 127 -5.38 16.90 10.84
CA MET A 127 -5.93 17.07 12.21
C MET A 127 -4.93 17.57 13.26
N ASP A 128 -3.66 17.82 12.92
CA ASP A 128 -2.59 17.83 13.93
C ASP A 128 -1.73 19.12 13.98
N ASN A 129 -2.30 20.30 13.64
CA ASN A 129 -1.61 21.61 13.72
C ASN A 129 -0.19 21.61 13.10
N GLY A 130 0.03 20.88 12.02
CA GLY A 130 1.32 20.85 11.32
C GLY A 130 2.29 19.74 11.73
N LYS A 131 1.82 18.62 12.28
CA LYS A 131 2.66 17.47 12.66
C LYS A 131 2.55 16.32 11.69
N VAL A 132 3.26 16.44 10.57
CA VAL A 132 3.50 15.27 9.70
C VAL A 132 4.13 14.14 10.50
N LEU A 133 3.87 12.92 10.05
CA LEU A 133 4.34 11.68 10.66
C LEU A 133 3.67 11.37 12.00
N ASN A 134 2.63 12.09 12.41
CA ASN A 134 1.86 11.78 13.60
C ASN A 134 0.39 12.17 13.44
N GLY A 135 -0.49 11.34 13.98
CA GLY A 135 -1.93 11.53 13.91
C GLY A 135 -2.56 10.94 12.65
N PHE A 136 -3.78 11.39 12.40
CA PHE A 136 -4.61 10.95 11.29
C PHE A 136 -4.08 11.48 9.95
N TYR A 137 -4.14 10.64 8.92
CA TYR A 137 -3.81 11.02 7.55
C TYR A 137 -4.74 10.39 6.53
N VAL A 138 -4.80 11.03 5.37
CA VAL A 138 -5.40 10.51 4.14
C VAL A 138 -4.30 10.37 3.10
N SER A 139 -4.29 9.25 2.37
CA SER A 139 -3.26 8.96 1.39
C SER A 139 -3.82 8.30 0.13
N PRO A 140 -3.86 8.98 -1.03
CA PRO A 140 -3.85 8.27 -2.30
C PRO A 140 -2.56 7.45 -2.41
N VAL A 141 -2.69 6.20 -2.86
CA VAL A 141 -1.59 5.25 -3.02
C VAL A 141 -1.73 4.57 -4.38
N ILE A 142 -0.62 4.54 -5.12
CA ILE A 142 -0.47 3.69 -6.31
C ILE A 142 0.55 2.60 -6.00
N LYS A 143 0.22 1.38 -6.40
CA LYS A 143 1.09 0.22 -6.16
C LYS A 143 1.09 -0.70 -7.37
N TYR A 144 2.28 -1.05 -7.82
CA TYR A 144 2.49 -2.11 -8.78
C TYR A 144 2.98 -3.37 -8.06
N ARG A 145 2.44 -4.52 -8.41
CA ARG A 145 2.83 -5.82 -7.87
C ARG A 145 3.04 -6.79 -9.02
N LEU A 146 4.10 -7.58 -8.95
CA LEU A 146 4.36 -8.71 -9.82
C LEU A 146 4.59 -9.93 -8.94
N MET A 147 3.85 -11.01 -9.17
CA MET A 147 4.00 -12.31 -8.54
C MET A 147 4.31 -13.35 -9.62
N ASN A 148 5.40 -14.09 -9.45
CA ASN A 148 5.82 -15.10 -10.42
C ASN A 148 5.54 -16.50 -9.85
N ASN A 149 5.08 -17.41 -10.68
CA ASN A 149 4.91 -18.82 -10.32
C ASN A 149 5.57 -19.74 -11.37
N GLY A 150 6.03 -20.90 -10.91
CA GLY A 150 6.41 -22.03 -11.76
C GLY A 150 5.25 -23.01 -11.86
N LEU A 151 5.13 -23.67 -13.01
CA LEU A 151 4.19 -24.77 -13.23
C LEU A 151 5.01 -25.99 -13.61
N HIS A 152 4.87 -27.06 -12.84
CA HIS A 152 5.59 -28.32 -13.01
C HIS A 152 4.59 -29.43 -13.31
N ASP A 153 4.81 -30.18 -14.39
CA ASP A 153 4.00 -31.35 -14.72
C ASP A 153 4.59 -32.62 -14.08
N TYR A 154 3.88 -33.17 -13.09
CA TYR A 154 4.22 -34.41 -12.42
C TYR A 154 4.00 -35.66 -13.26
N SER A 155 3.26 -35.58 -14.37
CA SER A 155 3.10 -36.72 -15.29
C SER A 155 4.35 -36.99 -16.13
N GLY A 156 5.28 -36.02 -16.20
CA GLY A 156 6.51 -36.12 -16.98
C GLY A 156 6.30 -36.00 -18.49
N ASN A 157 5.10 -35.58 -18.92
CA ASN A 157 4.77 -35.42 -20.33
C ASN A 157 5.20 -34.04 -20.88
N LEU A 158 5.36 -33.04 -19.99
CA LEU A 158 5.71 -31.68 -20.34
C LEU A 158 6.84 -31.11 -19.47
N ASP A 159 7.68 -30.29 -20.11
CA ASP A 159 8.69 -29.50 -19.39
C ASP A 159 8.06 -28.42 -18.52
N ASP A 160 8.77 -28.05 -17.44
CA ASP A 160 8.40 -26.95 -16.56
C ASP A 160 8.17 -25.65 -17.32
N THR A 161 7.11 -24.95 -16.94
CA THR A 161 6.81 -23.62 -17.48
C THR A 161 6.65 -22.58 -16.37
N LYS A 162 6.43 -21.33 -16.76
CA LYS A 162 6.21 -20.18 -15.88
C LYS A 162 4.83 -19.57 -16.14
N GLY A 163 4.26 -19.00 -15.09
CA GLY A 163 3.16 -18.05 -15.15
C GLY A 163 3.54 -16.75 -14.43
N SER A 164 2.63 -15.80 -14.42
CA SER A 164 2.78 -14.56 -13.68
C SER A 164 1.43 -13.90 -13.43
N GLU A 165 1.33 -13.19 -12.31
CA GLU A 165 0.22 -12.32 -11.95
C GLU A 165 0.80 -10.92 -11.70
N SER A 166 0.17 -9.89 -12.25
CA SER A 166 0.57 -8.51 -12.02
C SER A 166 -0.63 -7.61 -11.79
N ASP A 167 -0.50 -6.73 -10.81
CA ASP A 167 -1.56 -5.80 -10.41
C ASP A 167 -1.06 -4.36 -10.41
N VAL A 168 -1.91 -3.44 -10.88
CA VAL A 168 -1.80 -2.01 -10.63
C VAL A 168 -2.97 -1.59 -9.74
N ASN A 169 -2.64 -1.21 -8.51
CA ASN A 169 -3.59 -0.85 -7.48
C ASN A 169 -3.61 0.66 -7.29
N PHE A 170 -4.79 1.25 -7.32
CA PHE A 170 -5.03 2.64 -6.93
C PHE A 170 -6.00 2.66 -5.76
N SER A 171 -5.58 3.21 -4.62
CA SER A 171 -6.37 3.20 -3.38
C SER A 171 -6.31 4.52 -2.64
N PHE A 172 -7.37 4.83 -1.91
CA PHE A 172 -7.39 5.88 -0.91
C PHE A 172 -7.34 5.24 0.47
N ASN A 173 -6.21 5.42 1.14
CA ASN A 173 -5.97 4.93 2.49
C ASN A 173 -6.24 6.03 3.51
N PHE A 174 -6.91 5.67 4.58
CA PHE A 174 -7.07 6.45 5.80
C PHE A 174 -6.25 5.76 6.87
N GLY A 175 -5.42 6.52 7.57
CA GLY A 175 -4.55 5.92 8.58
C GLY A 175 -4.31 6.82 9.76
N PHE A 176 -3.69 6.23 10.77
CA PHE A 176 -3.32 6.88 12.01
C PHE A 176 -1.93 6.43 12.42
N GLN A 177 -1.00 7.37 12.45
CA GLN A 177 0.38 7.14 12.85
C GLN A 177 0.62 7.67 14.27
N LYS A 178 1.25 6.88 15.12
CA LYS A 178 1.54 7.25 16.50
C LYS A 178 2.97 6.88 16.87
N TRP A 179 3.71 7.84 17.41
CA TRP A 179 5.00 7.59 18.03
C TRP A 179 4.81 7.03 19.44
N VAL A 180 5.31 5.82 19.68
CA VAL A 180 5.31 5.18 21.01
C VAL A 180 6.60 5.53 21.76
N SER A 181 7.68 5.84 21.03
CA SER A 181 8.92 6.42 21.56
C SER A 181 9.45 7.50 20.60
N SER A 182 10.55 8.16 20.96
CA SER A 182 11.20 9.16 20.08
C SER A 182 11.67 8.60 18.74
N ARG A 183 11.89 7.28 18.65
CA ARG A 183 12.39 6.61 17.45
C ARG A 183 11.49 5.49 16.95
N PHE A 184 10.41 5.15 17.64
CA PHE A 184 9.54 4.05 17.25
C PHE A 184 8.09 4.51 17.07
N SER A 185 7.52 4.20 15.92
CA SER A 185 6.13 4.51 15.56
C SER A 185 5.34 3.26 15.17
N LEU A 186 4.03 3.35 15.36
CA LEU A 186 3.04 2.42 14.87
C LEU A 186 2.13 3.19 13.91
N ASP A 187 1.82 2.60 12.78
CA ASP A 187 0.96 3.19 11.75
C ASP A 187 -0.09 2.17 11.33
N PHE A 188 -1.35 2.52 11.60
CA PHE A 188 -2.51 1.72 11.25
C PHE A 188 -3.16 2.35 10.03
N PHE A 189 -3.49 1.55 9.02
CA PHE A 189 -4.14 2.06 7.83
C PHE A 189 -5.24 1.11 7.34
N GLY A 190 -6.23 1.69 6.68
CA GLY A 190 -7.31 0.99 6.00
C GLY A 190 -7.82 1.83 4.84
N GLY A 191 -8.27 1.20 3.77
CA GLY A 191 -8.64 1.94 2.57
C GLY A 191 -9.43 1.12 1.57
N VAL A 192 -9.87 1.81 0.53
CA VAL A 192 -10.62 1.23 -0.58
C VAL A 192 -10.06 1.76 -1.89
N GLY A 193 -10.24 1.00 -2.96
CA GLY A 193 -9.69 1.34 -4.25
C GLY A 193 -10.10 0.39 -5.37
N LEU A 194 -9.33 0.45 -6.45
CA LEU A 194 -9.46 -0.43 -7.59
C LEU A 194 -8.10 -1.10 -7.85
N ALA A 195 -8.16 -2.36 -8.25
CA ALA A 195 -7.02 -3.13 -8.74
C ALA A 195 -7.27 -3.48 -10.20
N TYR A 196 -6.35 -3.09 -11.08
CA TYR A 196 -6.26 -3.63 -12.42
C TYR A 196 -5.35 -4.85 -12.37
N GLU A 197 -5.89 -6.02 -12.64
CA GLU A 197 -5.18 -7.29 -12.53
C GLU A 197 -5.00 -7.92 -13.91
N SER A 198 -3.82 -8.51 -14.12
CA SER A 198 -3.48 -9.27 -15.31
C SER A 198 -2.76 -10.54 -14.89
N TYR A 199 -3.25 -11.70 -15.34
CA TYR A 199 -2.57 -12.96 -15.08
C TYR A 199 -2.41 -13.82 -16.33
N ILE A 200 -1.28 -14.52 -16.36
CA ILE A 200 -0.94 -15.52 -17.35
C ILE A 200 -0.79 -16.83 -16.60
N THR A 201 -1.76 -17.73 -16.79
CA THR A 201 -1.70 -19.10 -16.33
C THR A 201 -1.60 -20.06 -17.51
N LYS A 202 -1.25 -21.31 -17.24
CA LYS A 202 -1.22 -22.37 -18.23
C LYS A 202 -1.84 -23.63 -17.68
N GLU A 203 -2.55 -24.33 -18.54
CA GLU A 203 -3.14 -25.64 -18.25
C GLU A 203 -2.58 -26.68 -19.22
N VAL A 204 -2.61 -27.94 -18.79
CA VAL A 204 -2.21 -29.07 -19.65
C VAL A 204 -3.40 -29.44 -20.51
N MET A 205 -3.20 -29.43 -21.82
CA MET A 205 -4.14 -29.98 -22.78
C MET A 205 -3.53 -31.19 -23.47
N SER A 206 -4.40 -32.09 -23.93
CA SER A 206 -4.02 -33.25 -24.73
C SER A 206 -4.82 -33.27 -26.03
N SER A 207 -4.16 -33.56 -27.14
CA SER A 207 -4.81 -33.80 -28.43
C SER A 207 -4.48 -35.20 -28.92
N TYR A 208 -5.50 -35.95 -29.36
CA TYR A 208 -5.28 -37.27 -29.92
C TYR A 208 -4.72 -37.17 -31.35
N ASN A 209 -3.59 -37.80 -31.59
CA ASN A 209 -2.94 -37.83 -32.89
C ASN A 209 -3.28 -39.14 -33.62
N SER A 210 -4.09 -39.05 -34.67
CA SER A 210 -4.56 -40.22 -35.44
C SER A 210 -3.46 -40.93 -36.22
N THR A 211 -2.30 -40.30 -36.43
CA THR A 211 -1.17 -40.89 -37.17
C THR A 211 -0.29 -41.73 -36.26
N THR A 212 0.03 -41.21 -35.07
CA THR A 212 0.85 -41.92 -34.07
C THR A 212 0.01 -42.82 -33.14
N GLN A 213 -1.31 -42.63 -33.12
CA GLN A 213 -2.26 -43.27 -32.20
C GLN A 213 -1.97 -42.98 -30.72
N LEU A 214 -1.29 -41.87 -30.45
CA LEU A 214 -0.92 -41.41 -29.10
C LEU A 214 -1.55 -40.03 -28.82
N TYR A 215 -1.55 -39.65 -27.55
CA TYR A 215 -1.91 -38.29 -27.12
C TYR A 215 -0.68 -37.40 -27.11
N ASP A 216 -0.75 -36.26 -27.79
CA ASP A 216 0.24 -35.19 -27.73
C ASP A 216 -0.19 -34.20 -26.63
N TYR A 217 0.71 -33.93 -25.68
CA TYR A 217 0.47 -33.01 -24.58
C TYR A 217 1.08 -31.64 -24.89
N TYR A 218 0.43 -30.55 -24.46
CA TYR A 218 0.97 -29.20 -24.59
C TYR A 218 0.41 -28.25 -23.53
N TRP A 219 1.16 -27.18 -23.28
CA TRP A 219 0.71 -26.08 -22.43
C TRP A 219 -0.22 -25.14 -23.20
N ASN A 220 -1.49 -25.07 -22.81
CA ASN A 220 -2.40 -24.04 -23.27
C ASN A 220 -2.28 -22.78 -22.39
N ARG A 221 -2.16 -21.60 -23.01
CA ARG A 221 -1.98 -20.33 -22.29
C ARG A 221 -3.33 -19.67 -22.09
N ASN A 222 -3.67 -19.40 -20.83
CA ASN A 222 -4.85 -18.65 -20.45
C ASN A 222 -4.42 -17.30 -19.89
N THR A 223 -4.95 -16.23 -20.48
CA THR A 223 -4.70 -14.85 -20.08
C THR A 223 -5.99 -14.21 -19.63
N TYR A 224 -5.91 -13.38 -18.59
CA TYR A 224 -7.02 -12.59 -18.10
C TYR A 224 -6.55 -11.19 -17.78
N ASP A 225 -7.40 -10.22 -18.08
CA ASP A 225 -7.24 -8.82 -17.71
C ASP A 225 -8.57 -8.32 -17.14
N GLY A 226 -8.53 -7.62 -16.01
CA GLY A 226 -9.75 -7.20 -15.32
C GLY A 226 -9.55 -6.06 -14.33
N VAL A 227 -10.67 -5.55 -13.83
CA VAL A 227 -10.71 -4.57 -12.74
C VAL A 227 -11.54 -5.14 -11.60
N ARG A 228 -11.02 -5.06 -10.38
CA ARG A 228 -11.75 -5.45 -9.17
C ARG A 228 -11.70 -4.37 -8.10
N PHE A 229 -12.68 -4.41 -7.20
CA PHE A 229 -12.66 -3.61 -5.99
C PHE A 229 -11.53 -4.08 -5.06
N LEU A 230 -10.83 -3.12 -4.47
CA LEU A 230 -9.72 -3.36 -3.58
C LEU A 230 -10.05 -2.83 -2.19
N ILE A 231 -9.84 -3.65 -1.16
CA ILE A 231 -9.79 -3.22 0.24
C ILE A 231 -8.34 -3.37 0.69
N THR A 232 -7.81 -2.31 1.29
CA THR A 232 -6.47 -2.29 1.87
C THR A 232 -6.57 -2.17 3.37
N GLY A 233 -5.62 -2.76 4.08
CA GLY A 233 -5.54 -2.61 5.53
C GLY A 233 -4.27 -3.22 6.08
N GLY A 234 -3.79 -2.68 7.20
CA GLY A 234 -2.63 -3.24 7.86
C GLY A 234 -2.06 -2.38 8.97
N ILE A 235 -0.96 -2.88 9.50
CA ILE A 235 -0.15 -2.25 10.54
C ILE A 235 1.27 -2.16 10.00
N LYS A 236 1.90 -1.01 10.23
CA LYS A 236 3.30 -0.76 9.97
C LYS A 236 4.00 -0.39 11.27
N VAL A 237 5.20 -0.93 11.46
CA VAL A 237 6.13 -0.50 12.50
C VAL A 237 7.15 0.42 11.86
N GLY A 238 7.48 1.53 12.51
CA GLY A 238 8.35 2.56 11.96
C GLY A 238 9.52 2.88 12.89
N ILE A 239 10.70 3.12 12.31
CA ILE A 239 11.88 3.62 13.00
C ILE A 239 12.22 5.00 12.44
N GLY A 240 12.22 6.00 13.33
CA GLY A 240 12.42 7.41 13.00
C GLY A 240 13.84 7.90 13.20
N ASN A 241 14.23 8.85 12.34
CA ASN A 241 15.40 9.70 12.49
C ASN A 241 15.06 11.16 12.15
#